data_AF-A0A928UC76-F1
#
_entry.id   AF-A0A928UC76-F1
#
_cell.length_a   1.000
_cell.length_b   1.000
_cell.length_c   1.000
_cell.angle_alpha   90.00
_cell.angle_beta   90.00
_cell.angle_gamma   90.00
#
_symmetry.space_group_name_H-M   'P 1'
#
loop_
_entity.id
_entity.type
_entity.pdbx_description
1 polymer ?
#
loop_
_entity_poly.entity_id
_entity_poly.type
_entity_poly.pdbx_seq_one_letter_code
_entity_poly.pdbx_strand_id
1 'polypeptide(L)' 'MSKVQEYHVNFTLHECRYRLFHVIIDSLVHTIESFLGRWKCSLCKKTFTSYPEYALLTSGT' A
#
# COMPACT_ATOMS: atom_id res chain seq x y z
N MET A 1 31.33 -8.64 15.85
CA MET A 1 30.18 -7.71 15.87
C MET A 1 29.78 -7.45 14.43
N SER A 2 28.69 -8.05 13.99
CA SER A 2 28.18 -7.98 12.62
C SER A 2 27.80 -6.55 12.25
N LYS A 3 28.35 -6.04 11.13
CA LYS A 3 27.99 -4.74 10.56
C LYS A 3 26.51 -4.76 10.18
N VAL A 4 25.68 -3.98 10.89
CA VAL A 4 24.32 -3.66 10.44
C VAL A 4 24.47 -2.63 9.34
N GLN A 5 24.25 -3.05 8.10
CA GLN A 5 24.32 -2.18 6.94
C GLN A 5 22.99 -1.41 6.88
N GLU A 6 22.99 -0.15 7.31
CA GLU A 6 21.84 0.76 7.14
C GLU A 6 21.58 0.96 5.65
N TYR A 7 20.67 0.15 5.11
CA TYR A 7 20.11 0.37 3.78
C TYR A 7 19.08 1.50 3.91
N HIS A 8 19.49 2.73 3.58
CA HIS A 8 18.53 3.79 3.25
C HIS A 8 17.77 3.36 2.00
N VAL A 9 16.67 2.62 2.18
CA VAL A 9 15.79 2.24 1.07
C VAL A 9 15.02 3.49 0.67
N ASN A 10 15.58 4.28 -0.24
CA ASN A 10 14.91 5.44 -0.79
C ASN A 10 13.79 4.95 -1.71
N PHE A 11 12.58 4.82 -1.18
CA PHE A 11 11.37 4.67 -1.98
C PHE A 11 10.93 6.05 -2.46
N THR A 12 10.60 6.16 -3.75
CA THR A 12 9.99 7.37 -4.29
C THR A 12 8.53 7.10 -4.61
N LEU A 13 7.66 8.08 -4.37
CA LEU A 13 6.28 8.00 -4.84
C LEU A 13 6.33 8.00 -6.37
N HIS A 14 5.94 6.89 -6.96
CA HIS A 14 5.91 6.73 -8.41
C HIS A 14 4.59 7.25 -8.99
N GLU A 15 3.49 6.95 -8.31
CA GLU A 15 2.15 7.28 -8.78
C GLU A 15 1.18 7.30 -7.59
N CYS A 16 0.15 8.15 -7.67
CA CYS A 16 -0.97 8.16 -6.74
C CYS A 16 -2.25 7.95 -7.55
N ARG A 17 -2.90 6.79 -7.38
CA ARG A 17 -4.10 6.45 -8.17
C ARG A 17 -5.36 6.58 -7.35
N TYR A 18 -6.27 7.44 -7.78
CA TYR A 18 -7.63 7.47 -7.25
C TYR A 18 -8.35 6.14 -7.52
N ARG A 19 -9.06 5.63 -6.51
CA ARG A 19 -9.89 4.43 -6.57
C ARG A 19 -11.10 4.56 -5.65
N LEU A 20 -12.18 3.94 -6.10
CA LEU A 20 -13.35 3.66 -5.27
C LEU A 20 -13.23 2.24 -4.72
N PHE A 21 -13.36 2.08 -3.41
CA PHE A 21 -13.39 0.80 -2.72
C PHE A 21 -14.81 0.52 -2.25
N HIS A 22 -15.28 -0.70 -2.49
CA HIS A 22 -16.55 -1.17 -1.95
C HIS A 22 -16.25 -2.03 -0.72
N VAL A 23 -16.72 -1.60 0.45
CA VAL A 23 -16.54 -2.31 1.71
C VAL A 23 -17.90 -2.66 2.30
N ILE A 24 -17.98 -3.77 3.02
CA ILE A 24 -19.21 -4.19 3.69
C ILE A 24 -19.13 -3.78 5.15
N ILE A 25 -20.08 -2.94 5.59
CA ILE A 25 -20.24 -2.51 6.99
C ILE A 25 -21.71 -2.70 7.33
N ASP A 26 -22.01 -3.45 8.39
CA ASP A 26 -23.37 -3.75 8.85
C ASP A 26 -24.29 -4.31 7.75
N SER A 27 -23.77 -5.26 6.97
CA SER A 27 -24.47 -5.88 5.83
C SER A 27 -24.85 -4.92 4.68
N LEU A 28 -24.33 -3.69 4.69
CA LEU A 28 -24.50 -2.71 3.62
C LEU A 28 -23.18 -2.53 2.85
N VAL A 29 -23.29 -2.29 1.54
CA VAL A 29 -22.15 -1.93 0.69
C VAL A 29 -21.94 -0.42 0.78
N HIS A 30 -20.77 -0.01 1.24
CA HIS A 30 -20.33 1.37 1.28
C HIS A 30 -19.26 1.62 0.24
N THR A 31 -19.28 2.81 -0.35
CA THR A 31 -18.24 3.26 -1.27
C THR A 31 -17.32 4.23 -0.57
N ILE A 32 -16.02 3.92 -0.54
CA ILE A 32 -14.98 4.77 0.02
C ILE A 32 -14.08 5.26 -1.10
N GLU A 33 -13.93 6.58 -1.19
CA GLU A 33 -12.99 7.22 -2.10
C GLU A 33 -11.60 7.23 -1.47
N SER A 34 -10.58 6.78 -2.22
CA SER A 34 -9.21 6.78 -1.70
C SER A 34 -8.17 6.78 -2.80
N PHE A 35 -6.92 6.90 -2.37
CA PHE A 35 -5.76 6.91 -3.24
C PHE A 35 -4.84 5.74 -2.92
N LEU A 36 -4.44 5.01 -3.96
CA LEU A 36 -3.40 4.00 -3.89
C LEU A 36 -2.05 4.63 -4.21
N GLY A 37 -1.23 4.78 -3.17
CA GLY A 37 0.17 5.17 -3.30
C GLY A 37 0.98 4.03 -3.90
N ARG A 38 1.56 4.24 -5.07
CA ARG A 38 2.50 3.31 -5.69
C ARG A 38 3.91 3.83 -5.49
N TRP A 39 4.71 3.04 -4.81
CA TRP A 39 6.09 3.35 -4.46
C TRP A 39 7.03 2.61 -5.37
N LYS A 40 8.10 3.25 -5.82
CA LYS A 40 9.17 2.59 -6.58
C LYS A 40 10.44 2.60 -5.76
N CYS A 41 11.04 1.43 -5.59
CA CYS A 41 12.35 1.33 -4.97
C CYS A 41 13.39 1.95 -5.91
N SER A 42 14.13 2.96 -5.44
CA SER A 42 15.18 3.58 -6.25
C SER A 42 16.31 2.61 -6.63
N LEU A 43 16.53 1.56 -5.85
CA LEU A 43 17.60 0.58 -6.04
C LEU A 43 17.20 -0.55 -6.99
N CYS A 44 16.18 -1.33 -6.65
CA CYS A 44 15.77 -2.50 -7.45
C CYS A 44 14.72 -2.18 -8.53
N LYS A 45 14.23 -0.92 -8.57
CA LYS A 45 13.21 -0.42 -9.50
C LYS A 45 11.85 -1.15 -9.44
N LYS A 46 11.64 -2.06 -8.48
CA LYS A 46 10.34 -2.70 -8.24
C LYS A 46 9.31 -1.69 -7.73
N THR A 47 8.05 -1.92 -8.11
CA THR A 47 6.90 -1.12 -7.69
C THR A 47 6.11 -1.85 -6.61
N PHE A 48 5.71 -1.13 -5.59
CA PHE A 48 4.92 -1.59 -4.45
C PHE A 48 3.66 -0.73 -4.37
N THR A 49 2.52 -1.33 -4.03
CA THR A 49 1.27 -0.59 -3.85
C THR A 49 0.92 -0.59 -2.37
N SER A 50 0.78 0.60 -1.80
CA SER A 50 0.27 0.80 -0.45
C SER A 50 -1.25 0.81 -0.51
N TYR A 51 -1.88 -0.21 0.04
CA TYR A 51 -3.33 -0.30 0.16
C TYR A 51 -3.78 0.28 1.51
N PRO A 52 -4.93 0.97 1.57
CA PRO A 52 -5.55 1.33 2.83
C PRO A 52 -5.98 0.06 3.60
N GLU A 53 -6.05 0.13 4.92
CA GLU A 53 -6.29 -1.03 5.80
C GLU A 53 -7.54 -1.82 5.41
N TYR A 54 -8.64 -1.13 5.09
CA TYR A 54 -9.90 -1.77 4.69
C TYR A 54 -9.84 -2.50 3.34
N ALA A 55 -8.79 -2.30 2.53
CA ALA A 55 -8.58 -2.99 1.27
C ALA A 55 -7.63 -4.20 1.40
N LEU A 56 -7.00 -4.36 2.55
CA LEU A 56 -6.24 -5.56 2.86
C LEU A 56 -7.24 -6.64 3.28
N LEU A 57 -7.34 -7.71 2.48
CA LEU A 57 -7.94 -8.96 2.96
C LEU A 57 -7.07 -9.45 4.11
N THR A 58 -7.43 -9.09 5.34
CA THR A 58 -6.88 -9.75 6.52
C THR A 58 -7.22 -11.23 6.36
N SER A 59 -6.18 -12.02 6.15
CA SER A 59 -6.26 -13.47 6.26
C SER A 59 -6.83 -13.74 7.65
N GLY A 60 -8.00 -14.35 7.72
CA GLY A 60 -8.60 -14.71 9.00
C GLY A 60 -7.61 -15.52 9.83
N THR A 61 -7.33 -15.05 11.03
CA THR A 61 -6.78 -15.82 12.16
C THR A 61 -7.54 -15.40 13.40
#